data_AF-A0A355F4B6-F1
#
_entry.id   AF-A0A355F4B6-F1
#
_cell.length_a   1.000
_cell.length_b   1.000
_cell.length_c   1.000
_cell.angle_alpha   90.00
_cell.angle_beta   90.00
_cell.angle_gamma   90.00
#
_symmetry.space_group_name_H-M   'P 1'
#
loop_
_entity.id
_entity.type
_entity.pdbx_description
1 polymer ?
#
loop_
_entity_poly.entity_id
_entity_poly.type
_entity_poly.pdbx_seq_one_letter_code
_entity_poly.pdbx_strand_id
1 'polypeptide(L)' 'RSSLEARDCTAARTDFQEATRLAPENAVAWASLGLSALCLDDPATARRALERSLAIDPNQPQVRAALGG' A
#
# COMPACT_ATOMS: atom_id res chain seq x y z
N ARG A 1 -14.02 5.56 -11.28
CA ARG A 1 -13.22 6.13 -10.19
C ARG A 1 -13.59 7.59 -10.07
N SER A 2 -14.39 7.91 -9.06
CA SER A 2 -14.93 9.26 -8.85
C SER A 2 -13.80 10.16 -8.35
N SER A 3 -13.78 11.43 -8.74
CA SER A 3 -12.71 12.39 -8.40
C SER A 3 -12.43 12.52 -6.89
N LEU A 4 -13.36 12.07 -6.04
CA LEU A 4 -13.24 11.99 -4.59
C LEU A 4 -12.33 10.85 -4.12
N GLU A 5 -12.42 9.65 -4.70
CA GLU A 5 -11.61 8.49 -4.31
C GLU A 5 -10.13 8.73 -4.57
N ALA A 6 -9.79 9.27 -5.75
CA ALA A 6 -8.40 9.59 -6.08
C ALA A 6 -7.81 10.63 -5.13
N ARG A 7 -8.62 11.59 -4.65
CA ARG A 7 -8.19 12.62 -3.72
C ARG A 7 -7.89 12.04 -2.34
N ASP A 8 -8.71 11.10 -1.89
CA ASP A 8 -8.53 10.40 -0.61
C ASP A 8 -7.30 9.48 -0.65
N CYS A 9 -7.13 8.74 -1.74
CA CYS A 9 -5.97 7.87 -1.95
C CYS A 9 -4.65 8.65 -2.02
N THR A 10 -4.67 9.90 -2.50
CA THR A 10 -3.47 10.77 -2.54
C THR A 10 -3.02 11.18 -1.15
N ALA A 11 -3.97 11.56 -0.29
CA ALA A 11 -3.70 11.88 1.11
C ALA A 11 -3.21 10.62 1.85
N ALA A 12 -3.95 9.51 1.70
CA ALA A 12 -3.61 8.22 2.29
C ALA A 12 -2.20 7.74 1.90
N ARG A 13 -1.81 7.87 0.63
CA ARG A 13 -0.44 7.54 0.20
C ARG A 13 0.61 8.31 0.98
N THR A 14 0.43 9.61 1.17
CA THR A 14 1.39 10.46 1.89
C THR A 14 1.49 10.05 3.36
N ASP A 15 0.34 9.84 4.01
CA ASP A 15 0.28 9.43 5.41
C ASP A 15 0.92 8.06 5.63
N PHE A 16 0.64 7.11 4.73
CA PHE A 16 1.24 5.78 4.80
C PHE A 16 2.73 5.79 4.44
N GLN A 17 3.19 6.66 3.55
CA GLN A 17 4.63 6.83 3.31
C GLN A 17 5.36 7.22 4.59
N GLU A 18 4.86 8.21 5.33
CA GLU A 18 5.47 8.59 6.60
C GLU A 18 5.33 7.47 7.64
N ALA A 19 4.20 6.78 7.69
CA ALA A 19 4.02 5.61 8.56
C ALA A 19 5.05 4.51 8.26
N THR A 20 5.36 4.23 6.99
CA THR A 20 6.42 3.27 6.63
C THR A 20 7.82 3.74 7.01
N ARG A 21 8.03 5.06 7.13
CA ARG A 21 9.30 5.65 7.56
C ARG A 21 9.46 5.61 9.08
N LEU A 22 8.38 5.88 9.82
CA LEU A 22 8.34 5.83 11.28
C LEU A 22 8.34 4.39 11.81
N ALA A 23 7.69 3.47 11.09
CA ALA A 23 7.56 2.07 11.46
C ALA A 23 7.93 1.16 10.26
N PRO A 24 9.23 1.03 9.94
CA PRO A 24 9.69 0.26 8.78
C PRO A 24 9.42 -1.25 8.87
N GLU A 25 9.12 -1.76 10.07
CA GLU A 25 8.74 -3.15 10.34
C GLU A 25 7.23 -3.34 10.52
N ASN A 26 6.42 -2.32 10.22
CA ASN A 26 4.97 -2.45 10.27
C ASN A 26 4.43 -2.93 8.92
N ALA A 27 4.10 -4.22 8.84
CA ALA A 27 3.54 -4.83 7.63
C ALA A 27 2.26 -4.13 7.14
N VAL A 28 1.38 -3.71 8.07
CA VAL A 28 0.11 -3.04 7.74
C VAL A 28 0.37 -1.68 7.09
N ALA A 29 1.35 -0.91 7.57
CA ALA A 29 1.70 0.38 6.96
C ALA A 29 2.16 0.20 5.50
N TRP A 30 3.00 -0.81 5.25
CA TRP A 30 3.43 -1.15 3.89
C TRP A 30 2.27 -1.65 3.00
N ALA A 31 1.33 -2.43 3.56
CA ALA A 31 0.15 -2.89 2.83
C ALA A 31 -0.74 -1.71 2.42
N SER A 32 -1.03 -0.80 3.37
CA SER A 32 -1.87 0.37 3.13
C SER A 32 -1.26 1.35 2.14
N LEU A 33 0.07 1.52 2.17
CA LEU A 33 0.80 2.27 1.14
C LEU A 33 0.59 1.63 -0.25
N GLY A 34 0.70 0.31 -0.33
CA GLY A 34 0.54 -0.43 -1.57
C GLY A 34 -0.87 -0.33 -2.16
N LEU A 35 -1.89 -0.51 -1.32
CA LEU A 35 -3.29 -0.37 -1.72
C LEU A 35 -3.64 1.07 -2.14
N SER A 36 -3.10 2.07 -1.44
CA SER A 36 -3.28 3.47 -1.81
C SER A 36 -2.61 3.78 -3.16
N ALA A 37 -1.46 3.19 -3.45
CA ALA A 37 -0.80 3.32 -4.74
C ALA A 37 -1.59 2.66 -5.88
N LEU A 38 -2.23 1.50 -5.65
CA LEU A 38 -3.14 0.89 -6.64
C LEU A 38 -4.33 1.79 -6.97
N CYS A 39 -4.90 2.45 -5.96
CA CYS A 39 -6.00 3.40 -6.16
C CYS A 39 -5.58 4.61 -7.02
N LEU A 40 -4.31 5.01 -6.92
CA LEU A 40 -3.71 6.10 -7.69
C LEU A 40 -3.15 5.67 -9.05
N ASP A 41 -3.37 4.42 -9.46
CA ASP A 41 -2.85 3.88 -10.71
C ASP A 41 -1.30 3.87 -10.79
N ASP A 42 -0.64 3.72 -9.64
CA ASP A 42 0.80 3.52 -9.51
C ASP A 42 1.12 2.06 -9.11
N PRO A 43 1.07 1.11 -10.08
CA PRO A 43 1.32 -0.30 -9.81
C PRO A 43 2.78 -0.57 -9.41
N ALA A 44 3.73 0.29 -9.79
CA ALA A 44 5.13 0.12 -9.46
C ALA A 44 5.39 0.34 -7.96
N THR A 45 4.87 1.44 -7.41
CA THR A 45 4.92 1.70 -5.96
C THR A 45 4.09 0.67 -5.20
N ALA A 46 2.92 0.33 -5.72
CA ALA A 46 2.05 -0.67 -5.11
C ALA A 46 2.78 -2.00 -4.91
N ARG A 47 3.35 -2.55 -5.98
CA ARG A 47 4.04 -3.84 -5.95
C ARG A 47 5.16 -3.87 -4.92
N ARG A 48 6.05 -2.86 -4.93
CA ARG A 48 7.15 -2.78 -3.97
C ARG A 48 6.69 -2.71 -2.52
N ALA A 49 5.65 -1.93 -2.24
CA ALA A 49 5.11 -1.77 -0.90
C ALA A 49 4.42 -3.05 -0.41
N LEU A 50 3.61 -3.69 -1.26
CA LEU A 50 2.96 -4.96 -0.96
C LEU A 50 3.97 -6.11 -0.78
N GLU A 51 5.00 -6.18 -1.61
CA GLU A 51 6.11 -7.14 -1.46
C GLU A 51 6.84 -6.93 -0.13
N ARG A 52 7.12 -5.68 0.27
CA ARG A 52 7.73 -5.38 1.57
C ARG A 52 6.83 -5.77 2.73
N SER A 53 5.52 -5.54 2.60
CA SER A 53 4.52 -5.94 3.57
C SER A 53 4.53 -7.45 3.79
N LEU A 54 4.52 -8.26 2.72
CA LEU A 54 4.57 -9.72 2.80
C LEU A 54 5.91 -10.25 3.30
N ALA A 55 7.01 -9.54 3.06
CA ALA A 55 8.31 -9.90 3.60
C ALA A 55 8.37 -9.75 5.14
N ILE A 56 7.55 -8.85 5.71
CA ILE A 56 7.44 -8.64 7.16
C ILE A 56 6.40 -9.60 7.74
N ASP A 57 5.18 -9.58 7.19
CA ASP A 57 4.10 -10.49 7.58
C ASP A 57 3.53 -11.20 6.33
N PRO A 58 3.91 -12.46 6.09
CA PRO A 58 3.40 -13.23 4.97
C PRO A 58 1.92 -13.64 5.15
N ASN A 59 1.34 -13.50 6.35
CA ASN A 59 -0.03 -13.88 6.67
C ASN A 59 -1.07 -12.81 6.31
N GLN A 60 -0.93 -12.21 5.12
CA GLN A 60 -1.85 -11.20 4.61
C GLN A 60 -2.47 -11.63 3.28
N PRO A 61 -3.55 -12.44 3.29
CA PRO A 61 -4.22 -12.93 2.09
C PRO A 61 -4.66 -11.82 1.14
N GLN A 62 -5.11 -10.68 1.67
CA GLN A 62 -5.52 -9.51 0.90
C GLN A 62 -4.36 -8.88 0.11
N VAL A 63 -3.15 -8.87 0.68
CA VAL A 63 -1.94 -8.36 0.02
C VAL A 63 -1.48 -9.32 -1.07
N ARG A 64 -1.55 -10.63 -0.80
CA ARG A 64 -1.29 -11.66 -1.82
C ARG A 64 -2.28 -11.57 -2.99
N ALA A 65 -3.56 -11.38 -2.71
CA ALA A 65 -4.58 -11.18 -3.74
C ALA A 65 -4.29 -9.92 -4.59
N ALA A 66 -3.85 -8.83 -3.96
CA ALA A 66 -3.50 -7.59 -4.65
C ALA A 66 -2.23 -7.68 -5.54
N LEU A 67 -1.32 -8.65 -5.28
CA LEU A 67 -0.12 -8.89 -6.10
C LEU A 67 -0.33 -9.94 -7.20
N GLY A 68 -1.31 -10.84 -7.03
CA GLY A 68 -1.57 -11.95 -7.95
C GLY A 68 -2.74 -11.71 -8.92
N GLY A 69 -3.38 -10.54 -8.86
CA GLY A 69 -4.45 -10.10 -9.75
C GLY A 69 -3.96 -9.32 -10.95
#